data_AF-A0A1W1HW34-F1
#
_entry.id   AF-A0A1W1HW34-F1
#
_cell.length_a   1.000
_cell.length_b   1.000
_cell.length_c   1.000
_cell.angle_alpha   90.00
_cell.angle_beta   90.00
_cell.angle_gamma   90.00
#
_symmetry.space_group_name_H-M   'P 1'
#
loop_
_entity.id
_entity.type
_entity.pdbx_description
1 polymer ?
#
loop_
_entity_poly.entity_id
_entity_poly.type
_entity_poly.pdbx_seq_one_letter_code
_entity_poly.pdbx_strand_id
1 'polypeptide(L)'
;MMNGRWSACGQVVLLGILWAGGSQAVEPDSLEACRAQPFDAKMQCYQRHLETVLQAEGTEQTLTVLEQITVQDPEALREAHPLVHHVGQRSFARYGTAPLALAHCRDVFWSGCYHGVLQAFLSSLATVEPQHILPLCPISETVSAYSFQRYNCLHGLGHGLTIQFRYDLLKSLAFCDALPGSWDRESCYGGVFMENIVTFQQAQRAQPAQTGSEHHHHEATSFLNPQDLLYPCSVLNEKYLRACYLMQTSAVLTFLNYDFAQAFMQCARVEGEHQTTCYRSLGRDISGYTLRDAVRVNELCRLGQADQIRQCFIGAVKDFILTDANPDPGLALCRSLDGPFKKDCYATVGEMVIPLFDDKEKRAQACRKGEDEYVDACLAVATAF
;
A
#
# COMPACT_ATOMS: atom_id res chain seq x y z
N MET A 1 0.95 94.46 6.61
CA MET A 1 -0.44 94.58 7.11
C MET A 1 -0.92 93.18 7.47
N MET A 2 -1.67 93.09 8.57
CA MET A 2 -2.00 91.93 9.39
C MET A 2 -2.92 90.85 8.76
N ASN A 3 -2.78 89.64 9.32
CA ASN A 3 -3.79 88.61 9.65
C ASN A 3 -4.58 87.93 8.50
N GLY A 4 -4.92 86.64 8.55
CA GLY A 4 -4.82 85.63 9.62
C GLY A 4 -5.16 84.22 9.09
N ARG A 5 -4.89 83.21 9.93
CA ARG A 5 -5.27 81.79 9.75
C ARG A 5 -6.80 81.65 9.78
N TRP A 6 -7.32 80.50 9.32
CA TRP A 6 -8.16 79.54 10.06
C TRP A 6 -8.40 78.28 9.20
N SER A 7 -8.34 77.11 9.84
CA SER A 7 -8.55 75.77 9.26
C SER A 7 -10.04 75.45 9.07
N ALA A 8 -10.36 74.58 8.11
CA ALA A 8 -11.50 73.66 8.20
C ALA A 8 -11.25 72.39 7.36
N CYS A 9 -11.58 71.25 7.97
CA CYS A 9 -11.40 69.87 7.53
C CYS A 9 -12.26 69.46 6.32
N GLY A 10 -11.69 68.53 5.53
CA GLY A 10 -12.31 67.22 5.26
C GLY A 10 -13.38 67.13 4.17
N GLN A 11 -13.02 66.52 3.04
CA GLN A 11 -13.54 65.21 2.59
C GLN A 11 -12.95 64.88 1.22
N VAL A 12 -11.96 63.99 1.20
CA VAL A 12 -11.51 63.32 -0.03
C VAL A 12 -12.41 62.10 -0.22
N VAL A 13 -13.25 62.12 -1.24
CA VAL A 13 -14.03 60.96 -1.67
C VAL A 13 -13.07 60.00 -2.37
N LEU A 14 -12.55 59.03 -1.62
CA LEU A 14 -11.87 57.86 -2.16
C LEU A 14 -12.94 56.85 -2.61
N LEU A 15 -13.16 56.77 -3.93
CA LEU A 15 -13.85 55.65 -4.57
C LEU A 15 -12.97 54.40 -4.43
N GLY A 16 -13.14 53.68 -3.31
CA GLY A 16 -12.61 52.35 -3.14
C GLY A 16 -13.43 51.35 -3.94
N ILE A 17 -12.90 50.89 -5.08
CA ILE A 17 -13.36 49.66 -5.72
C ILE A 17 -12.86 48.51 -4.85
N LEU A 18 -13.69 48.06 -3.92
CA LEU A 18 -13.49 46.82 -3.18
C LEU A 18 -13.63 45.65 -4.17
N TRP A 19 -12.50 45.12 -4.62
CA TRP A 19 -12.45 43.76 -5.14
C TRP A 19 -12.72 42.80 -3.96
N ALA A 20 -13.99 42.46 -3.77
CA ALA A 20 -14.38 41.31 -2.96
C ALA A 20 -14.04 40.03 -3.74
N GLY A 21 -12.75 39.70 -3.80
CA GLY A 21 -12.30 38.34 -4.11
C GLY A 21 -12.68 37.45 -2.94
N GLY A 22 -13.95 37.05 -2.89
CA GLY A 22 -14.41 36.03 -1.97
C GLY A 22 -13.76 34.71 -2.36
N SER A 23 -12.68 34.34 -1.67
CA SER A 23 -12.29 32.94 -1.57
C SER A 23 -13.43 32.24 -0.84
N GLN A 24 -14.40 31.72 -1.59
CA GLN A 24 -15.35 30.76 -1.02
C GLN A 24 -14.49 29.57 -0.59
N ALA A 25 -14.35 29.38 0.72
CA ALA A 25 -13.97 28.09 1.25
C ALA A 25 -15.06 27.14 0.74
N VAL A 26 -14.69 26.27 -0.20
CA VAL A 26 -15.58 25.21 -0.69
C VAL A 26 -15.95 24.41 0.54
N GLU A 27 -17.23 24.41 0.92
CA GLU A 27 -17.69 23.54 1.99
C GLU A 27 -17.29 22.10 1.62
N PRO A 28 -16.73 21.33 2.55
CA PRO A 28 -16.31 19.97 2.25
C PRO A 28 -17.51 19.18 1.74
N ASP A 29 -17.35 18.56 0.57
CA ASP A 29 -18.38 17.70 -0.02
C ASP A 29 -18.80 16.65 1.01
N SER A 30 -20.12 16.44 1.15
CA SER A 30 -20.62 15.39 2.03
C SER A 30 -20.18 14.02 1.51
N LEU A 31 -20.00 13.03 2.40
CA LEU A 31 -19.61 11.68 1.99
C LEU A 31 -20.62 11.03 1.03
N GLU A 32 -21.90 11.38 1.16
CA GLU A 32 -22.97 10.98 0.25
C GLU A 32 -22.79 11.59 -1.15
N ALA A 33 -22.43 12.87 -1.21
CA ALA A 33 -22.16 13.55 -2.47
C ALA A 33 -20.93 12.96 -3.18
N CYS A 34 -19.86 12.62 -2.45
CA CYS A 34 -18.70 11.93 -3.03
C CYS A 34 -19.09 10.56 -3.60
N ARG A 35 -19.87 9.76 -2.87
CA ARG A 35 -20.26 8.40 -3.29
C ARG A 35 -21.06 8.39 -4.60
N ALA A 36 -21.85 9.43 -4.85
CA ALA A 36 -22.67 9.55 -6.04
C ALA A 36 -21.87 9.93 -7.31
N GLN A 37 -20.60 10.32 -7.18
CA GLN A 37 -19.76 10.72 -8.32
C GLN A 37 -19.26 9.52 -9.15
N PRO A 38 -18.93 9.72 -10.43
CA PRO A 38 -18.13 8.77 -11.22
C PRO A 38 -16.76 8.50 -10.57
N PHE A 39 -16.17 7.33 -10.83
CA PHE A 39 -14.97 6.83 -10.16
C PHE A 39 -13.85 7.86 -9.96
N ASP A 40 -13.37 8.55 -11.01
CA ASP A 40 -12.26 9.50 -10.88
C ASP A 40 -12.63 10.71 -10.00
N ALA A 41 -13.82 11.27 -10.23
CA ALA A 41 -14.33 12.40 -9.44
C ALA A 41 -14.62 11.99 -7.99
N LYS A 42 -15.08 10.76 -7.77
CA LYS A 42 -15.31 10.16 -6.46
C LYS A 42 -14.00 10.04 -5.67
N MET A 43 -12.95 9.48 -6.27
CA MET A 43 -11.65 9.34 -5.59
C MET A 43 -11.05 10.70 -5.23
N GLN A 44 -11.13 11.67 -6.14
CA GLN A 44 -10.69 13.05 -5.86
C GLN A 44 -11.54 13.72 -4.76
N CYS A 45 -12.85 13.45 -4.72
CA CYS A 45 -13.74 13.92 -3.66
C CYS A 45 -13.33 13.34 -2.29
N TYR A 46 -13.10 12.03 -2.20
CA TYR A 46 -12.62 11.40 -0.98
C TYR A 46 -11.26 11.93 -0.53
N GLN A 47 -10.30 12.13 -1.44
CA GLN A 47 -9.01 12.73 -1.10
C GLN A 47 -9.17 14.13 -0.47
N ARG A 48 -9.98 15.02 -1.07
CA ARG A 48 -10.24 16.36 -0.51
C ARG A 48 -10.96 16.31 0.84
N HIS A 49 -11.91 15.39 1.00
CA HIS A 49 -12.60 15.19 2.26
C HIS A 49 -11.62 14.74 3.36
N LEU A 50 -10.79 13.73 3.08
CA LEU A 50 -9.77 13.23 4.01
C LEU A 50 -8.73 14.29 4.35
N GLU A 51 -8.31 15.12 3.39
CA GLU A 51 -7.45 16.28 3.66
C GLU A 51 -8.09 17.28 4.63
N THR A 52 -9.39 17.53 4.49
CA THR A 52 -10.13 18.44 5.39
C THR A 52 -10.16 17.89 6.81
N VAL A 53 -10.50 16.61 6.97
CA VAL A 53 -10.50 15.92 8.28
C VAL A 53 -9.09 15.92 8.88
N LEU A 54 -8.05 15.66 8.06
CA LEU A 54 -6.67 15.67 8.52
C LEU A 54 -6.25 17.02 9.08
N GLN A 55 -6.66 18.12 8.44
CA GLN A 55 -6.33 19.45 8.94
C GLN A 55 -7.05 19.79 10.25
N ALA A 56 -8.31 19.37 10.39
CA ALA A 56 -9.12 19.64 11.56
C ALA A 56 -8.78 18.74 12.76
N GLU A 57 -8.62 17.43 12.52
CA GLU A 57 -8.67 16.39 13.56
C GLU A 57 -7.41 15.50 13.59
N GLY A 58 -6.54 15.57 12.58
CA GLY A 58 -5.30 14.81 12.53
C GLY A 58 -5.40 13.44 11.86
N THR A 59 -4.27 12.74 11.79
CA THR A 59 -4.15 11.50 10.98
C THR A 59 -4.97 10.35 11.52
N GLU A 60 -4.96 10.13 12.84
CA GLU A 60 -5.67 9.01 13.47
C GLU A 60 -7.17 9.03 13.15
N GLN A 61 -7.79 10.21 13.26
CA GLN A 61 -9.19 10.40 12.93
C GLN A 61 -9.46 10.31 11.43
N THR A 62 -8.55 10.79 10.60
CA THR A 62 -8.66 10.65 9.14
C THR A 62 -8.67 9.17 8.72
N LEU A 63 -7.85 8.33 9.35
CA LEU A 63 -7.86 6.88 9.13
C LEU A 63 -9.20 6.26 9.55
N THR A 64 -9.77 6.69 10.69
CA THR A 64 -11.10 6.24 11.14
C THR A 64 -12.20 6.62 10.14
N VAL A 65 -12.14 7.83 9.57
CA VAL A 65 -13.08 8.27 8.54
C VAL A 65 -12.92 7.45 7.26
N LEU A 66 -11.69 7.15 6.84
CA LEU A 66 -11.46 6.27 5.69
C LEU A 66 -12.06 4.87 5.92
N GLU A 67 -11.88 4.27 7.10
CA GLU A 67 -12.54 3.01 7.47
C GLU A 67 -14.07 3.09 7.29
N GLN A 68 -14.71 4.17 7.75
CA GLN A 68 -16.15 4.40 7.59
C GLN A 68 -16.58 4.57 6.13
N ILE A 69 -15.76 5.23 5.30
CA ILE A 69 -16.00 5.38 3.86
C ILE A 69 -16.00 4.01 3.20
N THR A 70 -14.98 3.18 3.47
CA THR A 70 -14.81 1.88 2.82
C THR A 70 -15.89 0.86 3.19
N VAL A 71 -16.50 0.98 4.37
CA VAL A 71 -17.66 0.16 4.76
C VAL A 71 -18.87 0.42 3.86
N GLN A 72 -18.99 1.63 3.31
CA GLN A 72 -20.18 2.06 2.58
C GLN A 72 -19.97 2.19 1.07
N ASP A 73 -18.73 2.15 0.59
CA ASP A 73 -18.38 2.25 -0.82
C ASP A 73 -17.32 1.19 -1.22
N PRO A 74 -17.72 0.14 -1.96
CA PRO A 74 -16.80 -0.89 -2.43
C PRO A 74 -15.69 -0.40 -3.38
N GLU A 75 -15.91 0.69 -4.12
CA GLU A 75 -14.86 1.29 -4.96
C GLU A 75 -13.81 1.97 -4.08
N ALA A 76 -14.24 2.66 -3.02
CA ALA A 76 -13.32 3.22 -2.04
C ALA A 76 -12.55 2.13 -1.28
N LEU A 77 -13.20 1.00 -0.95
CA LEU A 77 -12.50 -0.14 -0.34
C LEU A 77 -11.41 -0.70 -1.28
N ARG A 78 -11.69 -0.79 -2.59
CA ARG A 78 -10.72 -1.24 -3.59
C ARG A 78 -9.53 -0.28 -3.70
N GLU A 79 -9.76 1.02 -3.54
CA GLU A 79 -8.76 2.08 -3.60
C GLU A 79 -8.28 2.54 -2.21
N ALA A 80 -8.57 1.78 -1.14
CA ALA A 80 -8.26 2.21 0.22
C ALA A 80 -6.76 2.34 0.46
N HIS A 81 -5.95 1.47 -0.17
CA HIS A 81 -4.49 1.53 -0.07
C HIS A 81 -3.90 2.84 -0.64
N PRO A 82 -4.15 3.22 -1.92
CA PRO A 82 -3.66 4.50 -2.44
C PRO A 82 -4.29 5.71 -1.73
N LEU A 83 -5.53 5.63 -1.26
CA LEU A 83 -6.13 6.69 -0.43
C LEU A 83 -5.37 6.88 0.89
N VAL A 84 -4.94 5.79 1.54
CA VAL A 84 -4.19 5.90 2.79
C VAL A 84 -2.73 6.35 2.57
N HIS A 85 -2.13 6.08 1.40
CA HIS A 85 -0.85 6.72 1.00
C HIS A 85 -1.02 8.24 0.95
N HIS A 86 -2.09 8.71 0.31
CA HIS A 86 -2.39 10.14 0.24
C HIS A 86 -2.53 10.75 1.64
N VAL A 87 -3.24 10.08 2.55
CA VAL A 87 -3.31 10.50 3.96
C VAL A 87 -1.90 10.65 4.56
N GLY A 88 -1.05 9.63 4.43
CA GLY A 88 0.33 9.66 4.94
C GLY A 88 1.19 10.80 4.36
N GLN A 89 1.10 11.04 3.05
CA GLN A 89 1.83 12.14 2.40
C GLN A 89 1.41 13.50 2.98
N ARG A 90 0.10 13.68 3.20
CA ARG A 90 -0.45 14.90 3.81
C ARG A 90 -0.15 14.98 5.31
N SER A 91 -0.04 13.85 6.01
CA SER A 91 0.42 13.80 7.40
C SER A 91 1.86 14.30 7.51
N PHE A 92 2.76 13.91 6.60
CA PHE A 92 4.11 14.45 6.56
C PHE A 92 4.11 15.98 6.38
N ALA A 93 3.30 16.50 5.44
CA ALA A 93 3.16 17.95 5.24
C ALA A 93 2.63 18.68 6.49
N ARG A 94 1.75 18.04 7.27
CA ARG A 94 1.19 18.60 8.52
C ARG A 94 2.20 18.59 9.67
N TYR A 95 2.88 17.48 9.89
CA TYR A 95 3.74 17.29 11.08
C TYR A 95 5.21 17.65 10.84
N GLY A 96 5.63 17.85 9.59
CA GLY A 96 6.93 18.41 9.21
C GLY A 96 8.13 17.46 9.30
N THR A 97 8.03 16.35 10.03
CA THR A 97 9.09 15.32 10.08
C THR A 97 8.51 13.92 9.92
N ALA A 98 9.29 13.00 9.33
CA ALA A 98 8.85 11.63 9.13
C ALA A 98 8.58 10.90 10.46
N PRO A 99 9.45 10.95 11.49
CA PRO A 99 9.16 10.29 12.77
C PRO A 99 7.87 10.76 13.43
N LEU A 100 7.59 12.08 13.40
CA LEU A 100 6.37 12.61 14.00
C LEU A 100 5.12 12.20 13.21
N ALA A 101 5.18 12.22 11.88
CA ALA A 101 4.05 11.79 11.06
C ALA A 101 3.78 10.28 11.18
N LEU A 102 4.82 9.44 11.19
CA LEU A 102 4.71 7.99 11.36
C LEU A 102 4.06 7.61 12.69
N ALA A 103 4.31 8.37 13.76
CA ALA A 103 3.75 8.12 15.09
C ALA A 103 2.21 8.24 15.15
N HIS A 104 1.58 8.85 14.14
CA HIS A 104 0.12 8.96 14.04
C HIS A 104 -0.52 8.00 13.02
N CYS A 105 0.29 7.17 12.35
CA CYS A 105 -0.22 6.14 11.45
C CYS A 105 -0.74 4.91 12.22
N ARG A 106 -1.62 4.13 11.59
CA ARG A 106 -2.11 2.83 12.06
C ARG A 106 -1.97 1.78 10.96
N ASP A 107 -1.94 0.51 11.36
CA ASP A 107 -1.78 -0.65 10.49
C ASP A 107 -3.11 -1.04 9.80
N VAL A 108 -3.70 -0.09 9.06
CA VAL A 108 -4.93 -0.28 8.27
C VAL A 108 -4.63 -0.15 6.78
N PHE A 109 -5.35 -0.92 5.95
CA PHE A 109 -5.22 -0.87 4.49
C PHE A 109 -3.77 -1.03 4.01
N TRP A 110 -3.12 -2.14 4.39
CA TRP A 110 -1.73 -2.44 4.05
C TRP A 110 -0.74 -1.37 4.55
N SER A 111 -1.03 -0.78 5.71
CA SER A 111 -0.16 0.19 6.39
C SER A 111 0.24 1.39 5.50
N GLY A 112 -0.59 1.73 4.52
CA GLY A 112 -0.18 2.66 3.48
C GLY A 112 0.03 4.11 3.98
N CYS A 113 -0.46 4.47 5.18
CA CYS A 113 -0.11 5.73 5.84
C CYS A 113 1.42 5.85 6.03
N TYR A 114 2.07 4.79 6.52
CA TYR A 114 3.51 4.79 6.72
C TYR A 114 4.25 4.92 5.38
N HIS A 115 3.75 4.26 4.33
CA HIS A 115 4.31 4.36 2.99
C HIS A 115 4.21 5.81 2.47
N GLY A 116 3.04 6.44 2.58
CA GLY A 116 2.80 7.82 2.18
C GLY A 116 3.73 8.83 2.87
N VAL A 117 3.96 8.66 4.18
CA VAL A 117 4.90 9.52 4.92
C VAL A 117 6.32 9.41 4.36
N LEU A 118 6.79 8.19 4.08
CA LEU A 118 8.13 7.96 3.55
C LEU A 118 8.29 8.43 2.11
N GLN A 119 7.26 8.27 1.28
CA GLN A 119 7.21 8.83 -0.07
C GLN A 119 7.37 10.35 -0.04
N ALA A 120 6.60 11.05 0.81
CA ALA A 120 6.65 12.50 0.93
C ALA A 120 7.99 12.98 1.52
N PHE A 121 8.53 12.27 2.51
CA PHE A 121 9.85 12.56 3.06
C PHE A 121 10.95 12.47 2.00
N LEU A 122 11.03 11.36 1.25
CA LEU A 122 12.07 11.17 0.24
C LEU A 122 11.91 12.17 -0.92
N SER A 123 10.67 12.47 -1.33
CA SER A 123 10.38 13.47 -2.36
C SER A 123 10.73 14.90 -1.93
N SER A 124 10.84 15.16 -0.61
CA SER A 124 11.28 16.46 -0.10
C SER A 124 12.80 16.67 -0.20
N LEU A 125 13.57 15.61 -0.44
CA LEU A 125 15.02 15.66 -0.56
C LEU A 125 15.43 15.98 -2.00
N ALA A 126 16.33 16.95 -2.17
CA ALA A 126 16.89 17.26 -3.49
C ALA A 126 17.75 16.10 -4.04
N THR A 127 18.38 15.33 -3.15
CA THR A 127 19.20 14.16 -3.51
C THR A 127 19.09 13.14 -2.39
N VAL A 128 18.91 11.86 -2.75
CA VAL A 128 18.89 10.74 -1.81
C VAL A 128 20.23 10.03 -1.88
N GLU A 129 20.80 9.78 -0.72
CA GLU A 129 22.10 9.13 -0.51
C GLU A 129 21.92 8.06 0.57
N PRO A 130 22.78 7.03 0.63
CA PRO A 130 22.68 5.96 1.62
C PRO A 130 22.56 6.46 3.07
N GLN A 131 23.25 7.55 3.44
CA GLN A 131 23.14 8.11 4.81
C GLN A 131 21.75 8.64 5.16
N HIS A 132 20.92 8.97 4.18
CA HIS A 132 19.56 9.45 4.41
C HIS A 132 18.59 8.30 4.69
N ILE A 133 18.90 7.06 4.24
CA ILE A 133 17.97 5.92 4.34
C ILE A 133 18.27 4.99 5.52
N LEU A 134 19.55 4.81 5.87
CA LEU A 134 19.97 3.93 6.96
C LEU A 134 19.31 4.23 8.32
N PRO A 135 19.10 5.50 8.73
CA PRO A 135 18.50 5.80 10.02
C PRO A 135 16.96 5.84 10.03
N LEU A 136 16.28 5.67 8.88
CA LEU A 136 14.82 5.91 8.79
C LEU A 136 13.95 4.86 9.48
N CYS A 137 14.38 3.60 9.45
CA CYS A 137 13.64 2.47 10.00
C CYS A 137 14.41 1.81 11.16
N PRO A 138 14.69 2.55 12.25
CA PRO A 138 15.51 2.06 13.34
C PRO A 138 14.77 0.98 14.13
N ILE A 139 15.56 0.08 14.73
CA ILE A 139 15.08 -0.76 15.83
C ILE A 139 15.01 0.12 17.08
N SER A 140 13.94 -0.02 17.86
CA SER A 140 13.75 0.72 19.12
C SER A 140 13.19 -0.20 20.21
N GLU A 141 12.96 0.34 21.41
CA GLU A 141 12.28 -0.40 22.49
C GLU A 141 10.87 -0.86 22.10
N THR A 142 10.22 -0.16 21.17
CA THR A 142 8.84 -0.43 20.74
C THR A 142 8.75 -1.01 19.32
N VAL A 143 9.87 -1.12 18.59
CA VAL A 143 9.93 -1.63 17.22
C VAL A 143 11.03 -2.68 17.12
N SER A 144 10.64 -3.96 17.13
CA SER A 144 11.58 -5.08 17.03
C SER A 144 12.13 -5.26 15.61
N ALA A 145 13.25 -5.99 15.50
CA ALA A 145 14.00 -6.17 14.25
C ALA A 145 13.20 -6.80 13.12
N TYR A 146 12.17 -7.60 13.44
CA TYR A 146 11.31 -8.31 12.49
C TYR A 146 9.83 -7.97 12.68
N SER A 147 9.54 -6.87 13.37
CA SER A 147 8.16 -6.41 13.60
C SER A 147 7.49 -6.00 12.29
N PHE A 148 6.16 -6.10 12.28
CA PHE A 148 5.34 -5.66 11.16
C PHE A 148 5.51 -4.16 10.89
N GLN A 149 5.65 -3.34 11.93
CA GLN A 149 5.93 -1.92 11.78
C GLN A 149 7.25 -1.65 11.06
N ARG A 150 8.32 -2.40 11.39
CA ARG A 150 9.60 -2.27 10.69
C ARG A 150 9.51 -2.72 9.24
N TYR A 151 8.78 -3.80 8.97
CA TYR A 151 8.50 -4.26 7.61
C TYR A 151 7.86 -3.15 6.77
N ASN A 152 6.78 -2.53 7.26
CA ASN A 152 6.07 -1.48 6.53
C ASN A 152 6.92 -0.22 6.34
N CYS A 153 7.78 0.13 7.30
CA CYS A 153 8.74 1.21 7.12
C CYS A 153 9.71 0.93 5.96
N LEU A 154 10.32 -0.25 5.95
CA LEU A 154 11.27 -0.64 4.89
C LEU A 154 10.58 -0.82 3.55
N HIS A 155 9.37 -1.35 3.53
CA HIS A 155 8.54 -1.44 2.33
C HIS A 155 8.23 -0.04 1.77
N GLY A 156 7.73 0.87 2.60
CA GLY A 156 7.48 2.27 2.23
C GLY A 156 8.72 3.02 1.75
N LEU A 157 9.90 2.71 2.30
CA LEU A 157 11.20 3.20 1.79
C LEU A 157 11.40 2.79 0.32
N GLY A 158 11.08 1.54 -0.04
CA GLY A 158 11.13 1.06 -1.42
C GLY A 158 10.22 1.84 -2.37
N HIS A 159 8.99 2.14 -1.95
CA HIS A 159 8.09 3.01 -2.71
C HIS A 159 8.71 4.40 -2.95
N GLY A 160 9.13 5.05 -1.87
CA GLY A 160 9.66 6.41 -1.97
C GLY A 160 10.97 6.49 -2.76
N LEU A 161 11.83 5.48 -2.71
CA LEU A 161 13.02 5.39 -3.58
C LEU A 161 12.63 5.30 -5.05
N THR A 162 11.61 4.50 -5.36
CA THR A 162 11.12 4.32 -6.73
C THR A 162 10.58 5.63 -7.29
N ILE A 163 9.75 6.35 -6.52
CA ILE A 163 9.24 7.68 -6.92
C ILE A 163 10.39 8.69 -7.05
N GLN A 164 11.29 8.76 -6.07
CA GLN A 164 12.40 9.71 -6.06
C GLN A 164 13.35 9.52 -7.25
N PHE A 165 13.58 8.28 -7.65
CA PHE A 165 14.41 7.95 -8.80
C PHE A 165 13.63 7.88 -10.11
N ARG A 166 12.43 8.47 -10.15
CA ARG A 166 11.59 8.57 -11.35
C ARG A 166 11.37 7.21 -12.01
N TYR A 167 11.06 6.22 -11.20
CA TYR A 167 10.77 4.85 -11.62
C TYR A 167 11.94 4.11 -12.29
N ASP A 168 13.18 4.56 -12.05
CA ASP A 168 14.37 3.73 -12.32
C ASP A 168 14.42 2.56 -11.33
N LEU A 169 13.90 1.41 -11.78
CA LEU A 169 13.78 0.19 -10.98
C LEU A 169 15.16 -0.30 -10.49
N LEU A 170 16.15 -0.35 -11.38
CA LEU A 170 17.47 -0.91 -11.06
C LEU A 170 18.20 -0.02 -10.04
N LYS A 171 18.11 1.30 -10.19
CA LYS A 171 18.68 2.24 -9.23
C LYS A 171 18.00 2.12 -7.86
N SER A 172 16.68 1.98 -7.82
CA SER A 172 15.91 1.81 -6.58
C SER A 172 16.31 0.54 -5.82
N LEU A 173 16.42 -0.59 -6.53
CA LEU A 173 16.90 -1.86 -5.96
C LEU A 173 18.34 -1.75 -5.44
N ALA A 174 19.22 -1.06 -6.18
CA ALA A 174 20.60 -0.85 -5.76
C ALA A 174 20.73 0.02 -4.49
N PHE A 175 19.79 0.95 -4.24
CA PHE A 175 19.75 1.70 -2.99
C PHE A 175 19.27 0.83 -1.82
N CYS A 176 18.28 -0.04 -2.04
CA CYS A 176 17.87 -1.02 -1.04
C CYS A 176 19.03 -1.94 -0.63
N ASP A 177 19.98 -2.28 -1.53
CA ASP A 177 21.15 -3.10 -1.21
C ASP A 177 22.03 -2.52 -0.08
N ALA A 178 21.99 -1.21 0.17
CA ALA A 178 22.74 -0.57 1.25
C ALA A 178 22.23 -0.95 2.65
N LEU A 179 21.02 -1.51 2.76
CA LEU A 179 20.48 -1.98 4.03
C LEU A 179 21.25 -3.21 4.54
N PRO A 180 21.60 -3.28 5.83
CA PRO A 180 22.52 -4.28 6.35
C PRO A 180 21.93 -5.71 6.39
N GLY A 181 20.65 -5.84 6.76
CA GLY A 181 19.97 -7.12 6.91
C GLY A 181 19.36 -7.64 5.61
N SER A 182 19.40 -8.96 5.39
CA SER A 182 18.70 -9.58 4.24
C SER A 182 17.19 -9.37 4.30
N TRP A 183 16.60 -9.46 5.49
CA TRP A 183 15.18 -9.16 5.71
C TRP A 183 14.85 -7.70 5.43
N ASP A 184 15.75 -6.78 5.80
CA ASP A 184 15.57 -5.35 5.54
C ASP A 184 15.56 -5.06 4.02
N ARG A 185 16.53 -5.65 3.31
CA ARG A 185 16.63 -5.57 1.84
C ARG A 185 15.39 -6.12 1.15
N GLU A 186 14.97 -7.32 1.54
CA GLU A 186 13.80 -8.00 0.96
C GLU A 186 12.52 -7.19 1.13
N SER A 187 12.32 -6.59 2.31
CA SER A 187 11.17 -5.71 2.59
C SER A 187 11.18 -4.48 1.68
N CYS A 188 12.35 -3.86 1.50
CA CYS A 188 12.55 -2.71 0.61
C CYS A 188 12.31 -3.06 -0.86
N TYR A 189 12.84 -4.20 -1.34
CA TYR A 189 12.60 -4.66 -2.71
C TYR A 189 11.11 -4.84 -3.00
N GLY A 190 10.35 -5.40 -2.04
CA GLY A 190 8.91 -5.57 -2.19
C GLY A 190 8.18 -4.26 -2.51
N GLY A 191 8.54 -3.17 -1.82
CA GLY A 191 7.97 -1.85 -2.08
C GLY A 191 8.40 -1.26 -3.42
N VAL A 192 9.65 -1.50 -3.84
CA VAL A 192 10.15 -1.09 -5.16
C VAL A 192 9.34 -1.75 -6.28
N PHE A 193 9.14 -3.07 -6.21
CA PHE A 193 8.37 -3.79 -7.22
C PHE A 193 6.89 -3.41 -7.21
N MET A 194 6.28 -3.26 -6.02
CA MET A 194 4.89 -2.85 -5.90
C MET A 194 4.66 -1.48 -6.54
N GLU A 195 5.48 -0.47 -6.21
CA GLU A 195 5.36 0.88 -6.75
C GLU A 195 5.50 0.90 -8.28
N ASN A 196 6.47 0.16 -8.83
CA ASN A 196 6.66 0.05 -10.28
C ASN A 196 5.42 -0.53 -11.00
N ILE A 197 4.70 -1.46 -10.36
CA ILE A 197 3.47 -2.06 -10.93
C ILE A 197 2.26 -1.15 -10.74
N VAL A 198 2.10 -0.55 -9.56
CA VAL A 198 0.95 0.32 -9.25
C VAL A 198 0.94 1.54 -10.18
N THR A 199 2.08 2.17 -10.43
CA THR A 199 2.16 3.31 -11.37
C THR A 199 1.80 2.91 -12.79
N PHE A 200 2.18 1.72 -13.24
CA PHE A 200 1.75 1.20 -14.53
C PHE A 200 0.23 1.04 -14.61
N GLN A 201 -0.37 0.41 -13.59
CA GLN A 201 -1.82 0.21 -13.52
C GLN A 201 -2.58 1.53 -13.52
N GLN A 202 -2.09 2.53 -12.77
CA GLN A 202 -2.66 3.88 -12.76
C GLN A 202 -2.55 4.55 -14.13
N ALA A 203 -1.39 4.46 -14.78
CA ALA A 203 -1.18 5.02 -16.11
C ALA A 203 -2.12 4.38 -17.16
N GLN A 204 -2.34 3.06 -17.11
CA GLN A 204 -3.30 2.40 -18.00
C GLN A 204 -4.74 2.88 -17.79
N ARG A 205 -5.17 3.07 -16.53
CA ARG A 205 -6.51 3.57 -16.21
C ARG A 205 -6.70 5.02 -16.66
N ALA A 206 -5.64 5.83 -16.57
CA ALA A 206 -5.66 7.24 -16.93
C ALA A 206 -5.60 7.50 -18.45
N GLN A 207 -5.28 6.50 -19.29
CA GLN A 207 -5.33 6.67 -20.73
C GLN A 207 -6.79 6.79 -21.20
N PRO A 208 -7.20 7.92 -21.82
CA PRO A 208 -8.52 8.00 -22.42
C PRO A 208 -8.60 6.99 -23.57
N ALA A 209 -9.73 6.29 -23.67
CA ALA A 209 -10.11 5.68 -24.93
C ALA A 209 -10.15 6.78 -26.02
N GLN A 210 -9.13 6.83 -26.87
CA GLN A 210 -9.11 7.50 -28.18
C GLN A 210 -9.67 8.93 -28.26
N THR A 211 -9.15 9.90 -27.49
CA THR A 211 -9.27 11.31 -27.88
C THR A 211 -7.94 12.04 -27.76
N GLY A 212 -7.44 12.53 -28.89
CA GLY A 212 -6.13 13.17 -29.02
C GLY A 212 -6.10 14.54 -28.35
N SER A 213 -5.70 14.59 -27.09
CA SER A 213 -5.26 15.81 -26.44
C SER A 213 -3.77 15.70 -26.11
N GLU A 214 -2.97 16.58 -26.73
CA GLU A 214 -1.57 16.80 -26.42
C GLU A 214 -1.44 17.41 -25.02
N HIS A 215 -1.29 16.57 -24.01
CA HIS A 215 -0.79 16.97 -22.70
C HIS A 215 0.48 16.19 -22.44
N HIS A 216 1.54 16.88 -22.03
CA HIS A 216 2.89 16.35 -21.79
C HIS A 216 2.86 14.94 -21.18
N HIS A 217 3.01 13.93 -22.04
CA HIS A 217 3.05 12.54 -21.64
C HIS A 217 4.39 12.31 -20.95
N HIS A 218 4.38 12.28 -19.62
CA HIS A 218 5.34 11.43 -18.94
C HIS A 218 4.89 10.00 -19.25
N GLU A 219 5.54 9.34 -20.23
CA GLU A 219 5.46 7.89 -20.32
C GLU A 219 5.76 7.38 -18.91
N ALA A 220 4.79 6.72 -18.27
CA ALA A 220 5.07 6.00 -17.06
C ALA A 220 6.15 4.99 -17.43
N THR A 221 7.40 5.25 -17.05
CA THR A 221 8.54 4.37 -17.29
C THR A 221 8.43 3.20 -16.34
N SER A 222 7.35 2.44 -16.44
CA SER A 222 7.20 1.18 -15.73
C SER A 222 8.12 0.17 -16.39
N PHE A 223 8.93 -0.50 -15.59
CA PHE A 223 9.85 -1.52 -16.06
C PHE A 223 9.09 -2.84 -16.23
N LEU A 224 8.13 -2.87 -17.16
CA LEU A 224 7.22 -3.98 -17.48
C LEU A 224 7.19 -4.20 -19.00
N ASN A 225 6.94 -5.45 -19.43
CA ASN A 225 6.99 -5.81 -20.85
C ASN A 225 5.75 -6.64 -21.26
N PRO A 226 4.87 -6.13 -22.13
CA PRO A 226 3.70 -6.89 -22.59
C PRO A 226 4.06 -8.14 -23.42
N GLN A 227 5.27 -8.24 -23.96
CA GLN A 227 5.75 -9.43 -24.68
C GLN A 227 6.41 -10.47 -23.77
N ASP A 228 6.79 -10.09 -22.55
CA ASP A 228 7.29 -11.00 -21.52
C ASP A 228 6.61 -10.68 -20.17
N LEU A 229 5.53 -11.40 -19.88
CA LEU A 229 4.74 -11.18 -18.67
C LEU A 229 5.48 -11.48 -17.37
N LEU A 230 6.64 -12.16 -17.43
CA LEU A 230 7.49 -12.41 -16.26
C LEU A 230 8.62 -11.37 -16.13
N TYR A 231 8.72 -10.42 -17.06
CA TYR A 231 9.63 -9.30 -16.95
C TYR A 231 9.16 -8.33 -15.85
N PRO A 232 10.06 -7.84 -14.99
CA PRO A 232 11.52 -7.96 -15.10
C PRO A 232 12.12 -9.16 -14.37
N CYS A 233 11.34 -9.92 -13.60
CA CYS A 233 11.87 -11.04 -12.83
C CYS A 233 12.61 -12.08 -13.69
N SER A 234 12.24 -12.23 -14.97
CA SER A 234 12.91 -13.11 -15.94
C SER A 234 14.37 -12.77 -16.23
N VAL A 235 14.83 -11.55 -15.93
CA VAL A 235 16.19 -11.06 -16.28
C VAL A 235 16.97 -10.50 -15.09
N LEU A 236 16.35 -10.40 -13.91
CA LEU A 236 16.99 -9.85 -12.73
C LEU A 236 17.95 -10.83 -12.06
N ASN A 237 18.88 -10.29 -11.26
CA ASN A 237 19.76 -11.11 -10.43
C ASN A 237 18.99 -11.87 -9.35
N GLU A 238 19.47 -13.07 -9.03
CA GLU A 238 18.91 -14.01 -8.04
C GLU A 238 18.45 -13.34 -6.73
N LYS A 239 19.27 -12.42 -6.20
CA LYS A 239 19.00 -11.71 -4.94
C LYS A 239 17.72 -10.88 -4.92
N TYR A 240 17.15 -10.53 -6.08
CA TYR A 240 15.90 -9.77 -6.18
C TYR A 240 14.69 -10.65 -6.52
N LEU A 241 14.90 -11.89 -6.96
CA LEU A 241 13.86 -12.71 -7.59
C LEU A 241 12.73 -13.06 -6.63
N ARG A 242 13.03 -13.31 -5.35
CA ARG A 242 12.00 -13.64 -4.37
C ARG A 242 11.00 -12.48 -4.21
N ALA A 243 11.47 -11.27 -3.93
CA ALA A 243 10.60 -10.09 -3.82
C ALA A 243 9.89 -9.77 -5.15
N CYS A 244 10.59 -9.93 -6.28
CA CYS A 244 10.04 -9.70 -7.61
C CYS A 244 8.86 -10.64 -7.89
N TYR A 245 9.07 -11.95 -7.80
CA TYR A 245 8.04 -12.95 -8.07
C TYR A 245 6.89 -12.93 -7.05
N LEU A 246 7.08 -12.37 -5.85
CA LEU A 246 6.02 -12.17 -4.86
C LEU A 246 5.04 -11.03 -5.25
N MET A 247 5.44 -10.17 -6.19
CA MET A 247 4.61 -9.08 -6.74
C MET A 247 4.26 -9.27 -8.22
N GLN A 248 4.99 -10.12 -8.94
CA GLN A 248 4.93 -10.22 -10.41
C GLN A 248 3.54 -10.52 -10.96
N THR A 249 2.73 -11.30 -10.24
CA THR A 249 1.40 -11.66 -10.75
C THR A 249 0.45 -10.48 -10.87
N SER A 250 0.70 -9.37 -10.16
CA SER A 250 -0.10 -8.15 -10.31
C SER A 250 0.06 -7.58 -11.73
N ALA A 251 1.29 -7.56 -12.26
CA ALA A 251 1.56 -7.14 -13.63
C ALA A 251 1.02 -8.16 -14.64
N VAL A 252 1.25 -9.46 -14.41
CA VAL A 252 0.72 -10.56 -15.25
C VAL A 252 -0.80 -10.44 -15.41
N LEU A 253 -1.53 -10.29 -14.30
CA LEU A 253 -2.99 -10.17 -14.31
C LEU A 253 -3.45 -8.90 -15.02
N THR A 254 -2.75 -7.78 -14.88
CA THR A 254 -3.07 -6.56 -15.63
C THR A 254 -2.99 -6.80 -17.14
N PHE A 255 -1.93 -7.45 -17.64
CA PHE A 255 -1.82 -7.76 -19.08
C PHE A 255 -2.81 -8.82 -19.56
N LEU A 256 -3.24 -9.72 -18.68
CA LEU A 256 -4.19 -10.80 -18.99
C LEU A 256 -5.64 -10.43 -18.73
N ASN A 257 -5.96 -9.16 -18.43
CA ASN A 257 -7.31 -8.72 -18.05
C ASN A 257 -7.92 -9.56 -16.91
N TYR A 258 -7.08 -9.88 -15.91
CA TYR A 258 -7.44 -10.68 -14.73
C TYR A 258 -7.91 -12.11 -15.04
N ASP A 259 -7.43 -12.73 -16.12
CA ASP A 259 -7.57 -14.17 -16.34
C ASP A 259 -6.63 -14.96 -15.41
N PHE A 260 -7.19 -15.42 -14.29
CA PHE A 260 -6.45 -16.17 -13.27
C PHE A 260 -5.95 -17.54 -13.76
N ALA A 261 -6.67 -18.22 -14.65
CA ALA A 261 -6.24 -19.51 -15.18
C ALA A 261 -4.99 -19.34 -16.05
N GLN A 262 -4.96 -18.29 -16.88
CA GLN A 262 -3.76 -17.91 -17.64
C GLN A 262 -2.61 -17.47 -16.72
N ALA A 263 -2.89 -16.78 -15.63
CA ALA A 263 -1.87 -16.39 -14.65
C ALA A 263 -1.19 -17.61 -13.99
N PHE A 264 -1.96 -18.66 -13.64
CA PHE A 264 -1.38 -19.94 -13.19
C PHE A 264 -0.42 -20.54 -14.25
N MET A 265 -0.79 -20.49 -15.53
CA MET A 265 0.08 -20.96 -16.61
C MET A 265 1.35 -20.11 -16.78
N GLN A 266 1.30 -18.80 -16.51
CA GLN A 266 2.51 -17.97 -16.49
C GLN A 266 3.42 -18.35 -15.32
N CYS A 267 2.88 -18.56 -14.11
CA CYS A 267 3.68 -19.03 -12.98
C CYS A 267 4.31 -20.41 -13.23
N ALA A 268 3.66 -21.29 -13.98
CA ALA A 268 4.23 -22.60 -14.35
C ALA A 268 5.50 -22.50 -15.21
N ARG A 269 5.75 -21.35 -15.86
CA ARG A 269 6.98 -21.09 -16.65
C ARG A 269 8.15 -20.61 -15.77
N VAL A 270 7.92 -20.28 -14.50
CA VAL A 270 8.98 -19.87 -13.57
C VAL A 270 9.76 -21.10 -13.14
N GLU A 271 11.08 -21.00 -13.18
CA GLU A 271 12.00 -22.09 -12.84
C GLU A 271 12.41 -22.06 -11.36
N GLY A 272 12.82 -23.23 -10.84
CA GLY A 272 13.40 -23.36 -9.51
C GLY A 272 12.46 -23.01 -8.36
N GLU A 273 13.04 -22.54 -7.26
CA GLU A 273 12.31 -22.29 -6.00
C GLU A 273 11.32 -21.12 -6.11
N HIS A 274 11.53 -20.20 -7.06
CA HIS A 274 10.70 -19.01 -7.28
C HIS A 274 9.32 -19.32 -7.88
N GLN A 275 9.14 -20.52 -8.45
CA GLN A 275 7.84 -20.94 -8.97
C GLN A 275 6.77 -20.92 -7.87
N THR A 276 7.11 -21.41 -6.69
CA THR A 276 6.20 -21.41 -5.53
C THR A 276 5.89 -19.98 -5.06
N THR A 277 6.87 -19.08 -5.14
CA THR A 277 6.70 -17.65 -4.84
C THR A 277 5.72 -16.98 -5.81
N CYS A 278 5.77 -17.32 -7.10
CA CYS A 278 4.81 -16.81 -8.09
C CYS A 278 3.37 -17.23 -7.75
N TYR A 279 3.13 -18.50 -7.39
CA TYR A 279 1.78 -18.93 -6.98
C TYR A 279 1.30 -18.27 -5.68
N ARG A 280 2.21 -17.95 -4.75
CA ARG A 280 1.88 -17.14 -3.55
C ARG A 280 1.52 -15.70 -3.92
N SER A 281 2.23 -15.09 -4.87
CA SER A 281 1.86 -13.80 -5.44
C SER A 281 0.44 -13.86 -6.03
N LEU A 282 0.11 -14.93 -6.75
CA LEU A 282 -1.22 -15.10 -7.33
C LEU A 282 -2.31 -15.19 -6.25
N GLY A 283 -2.04 -15.90 -5.16
CA GLY A 283 -2.93 -15.97 -3.99
C GLY A 283 -3.17 -14.61 -3.35
N ARG A 284 -2.13 -13.79 -3.21
CA ARG A 284 -2.23 -12.40 -2.74
C ARG A 284 -3.13 -11.57 -3.66
N ASP A 285 -2.91 -11.64 -4.97
CA ASP A 285 -3.72 -10.89 -5.93
C ASP A 285 -5.18 -11.36 -5.99
N ILE A 286 -5.43 -12.67 -5.88
CA ILE A 286 -6.78 -13.23 -5.78
C ILE A 286 -7.48 -12.67 -4.54
N SER A 287 -6.80 -12.68 -3.40
CA SER A 287 -7.32 -12.12 -2.14
C SER A 287 -7.70 -10.63 -2.28
N GLY A 288 -6.80 -9.81 -2.83
CA GLY A 288 -7.09 -8.40 -3.10
C GLY A 288 -8.22 -8.19 -4.11
N TYR A 289 -8.26 -8.99 -5.19
CA TYR A 289 -9.27 -8.91 -6.24
C TYR A 289 -10.68 -9.19 -5.70
N THR A 290 -10.81 -10.22 -4.86
CA THR A 290 -12.09 -10.64 -4.25
C THR A 290 -12.45 -9.82 -3.02
N LEU A 291 -11.65 -8.83 -2.63
CA LEU A 291 -11.81 -8.06 -1.39
C LEU A 291 -11.86 -8.97 -0.16
N ARG A 292 -11.00 -10.01 -0.14
CA ARG A 292 -10.90 -11.01 0.92
C ARG A 292 -12.20 -11.82 1.14
N ASP A 293 -12.97 -12.05 0.08
CA ASP A 293 -14.07 -13.01 0.10
C ASP A 293 -13.52 -14.45 0.07
N ALA A 294 -13.67 -15.18 1.17
CA ALA A 294 -13.11 -16.52 1.34
C ALA A 294 -13.68 -17.55 0.37
N VAL A 295 -14.96 -17.45 -0.01
CA VAL A 295 -15.59 -18.38 -0.96
C VAL A 295 -14.97 -18.19 -2.33
N ARG A 296 -14.88 -16.93 -2.79
CA ARG A 296 -14.29 -16.61 -4.09
C ARG A 296 -12.79 -16.91 -4.16
N VAL A 297 -12.06 -16.73 -3.06
CA VAL A 297 -10.64 -17.15 -2.97
C VAL A 297 -10.52 -18.66 -3.13
N ASN A 298 -11.38 -19.43 -2.48
CA ASN A 298 -11.42 -20.89 -2.58
C ASN A 298 -11.70 -21.34 -4.03
N GLU A 299 -12.65 -20.70 -4.72
CA GLU A 299 -12.94 -20.95 -6.13
C GLU A 299 -11.75 -20.63 -7.04
N LEU A 300 -11.16 -19.44 -6.91
CA LEU A 300 -10.10 -18.97 -7.82
C LEU A 300 -8.77 -19.68 -7.60
N CYS A 301 -8.38 -19.99 -6.36
CA CYS A 301 -7.15 -20.75 -6.10
C CYS A 301 -7.22 -22.20 -6.64
N ARG A 302 -8.42 -22.75 -6.85
CA ARG A 302 -8.62 -24.10 -7.43
C ARG A 302 -8.55 -24.14 -8.95
N LEU A 303 -8.29 -23.01 -9.60
CA LEU A 303 -7.88 -23.00 -11.01
C LEU A 303 -6.47 -23.60 -11.19
N GLY A 304 -5.65 -23.60 -10.14
CA GLY A 304 -4.37 -24.31 -10.09
C GLY A 304 -4.51 -25.81 -9.87
N GLN A 305 -3.39 -26.54 -9.89
CA GLN A 305 -3.33 -27.98 -9.69
C GLN A 305 -2.32 -28.39 -8.61
N ALA A 306 -2.59 -29.48 -7.88
CA ALA A 306 -1.68 -30.05 -6.88
C ALA A 306 -1.12 -28.99 -5.90
N ASP A 307 0.21 -28.87 -5.77
CA ASP A 307 0.86 -27.92 -4.85
C ASP A 307 0.57 -26.44 -5.22
N GLN A 308 0.21 -26.13 -6.47
CA GLN A 308 -0.12 -24.75 -6.87
C GLN A 308 -1.30 -24.19 -6.07
N ILE A 309 -2.31 -25.03 -5.79
CA ILE A 309 -3.49 -24.68 -4.99
C ILE A 309 -3.03 -24.33 -3.57
N ARG A 310 -2.17 -25.17 -2.99
CA ARG A 310 -1.60 -24.95 -1.66
C ARG A 310 -0.80 -23.65 -1.58
N GLN A 311 0.07 -23.37 -2.55
CA GLN A 311 0.85 -22.12 -2.58
C GLN A 311 -0.04 -20.89 -2.77
N CYS A 312 -1.10 -21.00 -3.58
CA CYS A 312 -2.11 -19.94 -3.71
C CYS A 312 -2.78 -19.64 -2.36
N PHE A 313 -3.23 -20.67 -1.63
CA PHE A 313 -3.82 -20.45 -0.29
C PHE A 313 -2.83 -19.86 0.72
N ILE A 314 -1.55 -20.26 0.67
CA ILE A 314 -0.49 -19.64 1.50
C ILE A 314 -0.37 -18.14 1.18
N GLY A 315 -0.38 -17.76 -0.10
CA GLY A 315 -0.38 -16.35 -0.51
C GLY A 315 -1.61 -15.59 0.00
N ALA A 316 -2.80 -16.16 -0.21
CA ALA A 316 -4.05 -15.55 0.18
C ALA A 316 -4.18 -15.36 1.70
N VAL A 317 -3.85 -16.36 2.51
CA VAL A 317 -3.93 -16.23 3.97
C VAL A 317 -2.97 -15.18 4.51
N LYS A 318 -1.78 -15.02 3.91
CA LYS A 318 -0.86 -13.93 4.26
C LYS A 318 -1.49 -12.57 3.98
N ASP A 319 -2.09 -12.40 2.80
CA ASP A 319 -2.77 -11.14 2.41
C ASP A 319 -3.95 -10.80 3.34
N PHE A 320 -4.77 -11.80 3.70
CA PHE A 320 -5.88 -11.63 4.65
C PHE A 320 -5.43 -11.03 5.98
N ILE A 321 -4.25 -11.47 6.45
CA ILE A 321 -3.68 -11.07 7.74
C ILE A 321 -2.98 -9.71 7.64
N LEU A 322 -2.15 -9.52 6.60
CA LEU A 322 -1.31 -8.33 6.44
C LEU A 322 -2.11 -7.07 6.12
N THR A 323 -3.30 -7.20 5.53
CA THR A 323 -4.13 -6.05 5.14
C THR A 323 -4.46 -5.14 6.33
N ASP A 324 -4.77 -5.72 7.50
CA ASP A 324 -5.17 -4.96 8.70
C ASP A 324 -4.38 -5.41 9.96
N ALA A 325 -3.21 -6.03 9.76
CA ALA A 325 -2.38 -6.57 10.85
C ALA A 325 -3.14 -7.49 11.85
N ASN A 326 -4.10 -8.27 11.34
CA ASN A 326 -5.04 -9.03 12.16
C ASN A 326 -5.08 -10.50 11.73
N PRO A 327 -4.80 -11.48 12.62
CA PRO A 327 -4.85 -12.90 12.25
C PRO A 327 -6.27 -13.42 12.00
N ASP A 328 -7.31 -12.77 12.50
CA ASP A 328 -8.68 -13.30 12.54
C ASP A 328 -9.29 -13.55 11.15
N PRO A 329 -9.15 -12.65 10.15
CA PRO A 329 -9.54 -12.95 8.77
C PRO A 329 -8.81 -14.14 8.16
N GLY A 330 -7.51 -14.29 8.42
CA GLY A 330 -6.73 -15.43 7.95
C GLY A 330 -7.23 -16.76 8.54
N LEU A 331 -7.53 -16.77 9.84
CA LEU A 331 -8.16 -17.91 10.51
C LEU A 331 -9.53 -18.24 9.88
N ALA A 332 -10.34 -17.22 9.56
CA ALA A 332 -11.63 -17.41 8.90
C ALA A 332 -11.47 -18.05 7.50
N LEU A 333 -10.48 -17.63 6.71
CA LEU A 333 -10.13 -18.29 5.45
C LEU A 333 -9.76 -19.75 5.70
N CYS A 334 -8.87 -20.06 6.66
CA CYS A 334 -8.46 -21.44 6.94
C CYS A 334 -9.65 -22.34 7.32
N ARG A 335 -10.65 -21.82 8.04
CA ARG A 335 -11.89 -22.57 8.33
C ARG A 335 -12.67 -22.99 7.08
N SER A 336 -12.63 -22.16 6.03
CA SER A 336 -13.35 -22.39 4.77
C SER A 336 -12.68 -23.40 3.83
N LEU A 337 -11.42 -23.77 4.08
CA LEU A 337 -10.66 -24.68 3.22
C LEU A 337 -10.95 -26.15 3.54
N ASP A 338 -10.67 -27.05 2.59
CA ASP A 338 -10.74 -28.50 2.82
C ASP A 338 -9.54 -29.00 3.63
N GLY A 339 -9.70 -30.15 4.30
CA GLY A 339 -8.71 -30.78 5.18
C GLY A 339 -7.26 -30.80 4.65
N PRO A 340 -6.98 -31.14 3.38
CA PRO A 340 -5.61 -31.17 2.85
C PRO A 340 -4.86 -29.83 2.92
N PHE A 341 -5.58 -28.70 2.94
CA PHE A 341 -4.98 -27.36 2.95
C PHE A 341 -5.02 -26.68 4.32
N LYS A 342 -5.92 -27.12 5.22
CA LYS A 342 -6.09 -26.52 6.55
C LYS A 342 -4.78 -26.48 7.33
N LYS A 343 -4.04 -27.59 7.38
CA LYS A 343 -2.79 -27.68 8.17
C LYS A 343 -1.77 -26.61 7.77
N ASP A 344 -1.48 -26.48 6.47
CA ASP A 344 -0.55 -25.46 5.97
C ASP A 344 -1.10 -24.04 6.12
N CYS A 345 -2.40 -23.85 5.98
CA CYS A 345 -3.05 -22.56 6.22
C CYS A 345 -2.84 -22.09 7.67
N TYR A 346 -3.14 -22.94 8.66
CA TYR A 346 -2.93 -22.62 10.08
C TYR A 346 -1.44 -22.48 10.45
N ALA A 347 -0.54 -23.29 9.86
CA ALA A 347 0.89 -23.09 10.01
C ALA A 347 1.34 -21.71 9.47
N THR A 348 0.75 -21.26 8.36
CA THR A 348 0.99 -19.92 7.80
C THR A 348 0.46 -18.83 8.70
N VAL A 349 -0.71 -19.00 9.36
CA VAL A 349 -1.15 -18.07 10.41
C VAL A 349 -0.09 -17.98 11.52
N GLY A 350 0.48 -19.12 11.91
CA GLY A 350 1.57 -19.19 12.88
C GLY A 350 2.82 -18.41 12.46
N GLU A 351 3.20 -18.47 11.17
CA GLU A 351 4.26 -17.64 10.59
C GLU A 351 3.92 -16.14 10.71
N MET A 352 2.69 -15.77 10.38
CA MET A 352 2.27 -14.37 10.29
C MET A 352 2.05 -13.69 11.65
N VAL A 353 1.75 -14.43 12.72
CA VAL A 353 1.61 -13.82 14.06
C VAL A 353 2.96 -13.43 14.68
N ILE A 354 4.09 -13.96 14.16
CA ILE A 354 5.44 -13.62 14.64
C ILE A 354 5.75 -12.13 14.45
N PRO A 355 5.63 -11.55 13.23
CA PRO A 355 5.87 -10.11 13.03
C PRO A 355 4.79 -9.23 13.67
N LEU A 356 3.57 -9.75 13.90
CA LEU A 356 2.47 -8.96 14.49
C LEU A 356 2.59 -8.82 16.00
N PHE A 357 3.09 -9.84 16.69
CA PHE A 357 3.19 -9.84 18.15
C PHE A 357 4.60 -10.23 18.59
N ASP A 358 5.31 -9.36 19.30
CA ASP A 358 6.59 -9.74 19.91
C ASP A 358 6.41 -10.72 21.09
N ASP A 359 5.23 -10.69 21.73
CA ASP A 359 4.87 -11.52 22.88
C ASP A 359 4.40 -12.93 22.44
N LYS A 360 5.11 -13.97 22.88
CA LYS A 360 4.80 -15.38 22.56
C LYS A 360 3.43 -15.83 23.04
N GLU A 361 2.96 -15.34 24.18
CA GLU A 361 1.64 -15.68 24.70
C GLU A 361 0.55 -15.05 23.83
N LYS A 362 0.74 -13.81 23.35
CA LYS A 362 -0.18 -13.21 22.36
C LYS A 362 -0.20 -14.01 21.05
N ARG A 363 0.96 -14.48 20.57
CA ARG A 363 1.02 -15.39 19.40
C ARG A 363 0.23 -16.68 19.64
N ALA A 364 0.40 -17.30 20.80
CA ALA A 364 -0.31 -18.51 21.17
C ALA A 364 -1.82 -18.28 21.27
N GLN A 365 -2.24 -17.16 21.88
CA GLN A 365 -3.66 -16.77 21.96
C GLN A 365 -4.27 -16.56 20.58
N ALA A 366 -3.54 -15.94 19.64
CA ALA A 366 -3.98 -15.82 18.27
C ALA A 366 -4.19 -17.19 17.61
N CYS A 367 -3.23 -18.13 17.75
CA CYS A 367 -3.37 -19.50 17.23
C CYS A 367 -4.57 -20.26 17.84
N ARG A 368 -4.83 -20.09 19.14
CA ARG A 368 -5.94 -20.78 19.85
C ARG A 368 -7.34 -20.32 19.42
N LYS A 369 -7.46 -19.24 18.65
CA LYS A 369 -8.73 -18.87 18.01
C LYS A 369 -9.06 -19.77 16.80
N GLY A 370 -8.12 -20.57 16.31
CA GLY A 370 -8.31 -21.50 15.19
C GLY A 370 -9.17 -22.71 15.52
N GLU A 371 -9.28 -23.64 14.56
CA GLU A 371 -9.92 -24.95 14.79
C GLU A 371 -9.01 -25.87 15.61
N ASP A 372 -9.57 -26.51 16.65
CA ASP A 372 -8.83 -27.36 17.61
C ASP A 372 -7.90 -28.39 16.93
N GLU A 373 -8.35 -29.02 15.84
CA GLU A 373 -7.57 -30.02 15.09
C GLU A 373 -6.26 -29.46 14.49
N TYR A 374 -6.19 -28.15 14.24
CA TYR A 374 -5.06 -27.50 13.54
C TYR A 374 -4.33 -26.45 14.39
N VAL A 375 -4.76 -26.21 15.64
CA VAL A 375 -4.09 -25.27 16.55
C VAL A 375 -2.60 -25.60 16.71
N ASP A 376 -2.26 -26.89 16.83
CA ASP A 376 -0.86 -27.33 16.97
C ASP A 376 0.00 -26.99 15.76
N ALA A 377 -0.58 -27.00 14.55
CA ALA A 377 0.14 -26.59 13.34
C ALA A 377 0.50 -25.09 13.37
N CYS A 378 -0.39 -24.25 13.88
CA CYS A 378 -0.12 -22.82 14.11
C CYS A 378 0.93 -22.61 15.20
N LEU A 379 0.74 -23.25 16.37
CA LEU A 379 1.63 -23.10 17.53
C LEU A 379 3.05 -23.54 17.25
N ALA A 380 3.23 -24.64 16.51
CA ALA A 380 4.53 -25.18 16.14
C ALA A 380 5.41 -24.14 15.41
N VAL A 381 4.81 -23.26 14.61
CA VAL A 381 5.52 -22.18 13.92
C VAL A 381 5.60 -20.94 14.81
N ALA A 382 4.48 -20.52 15.40
CA ALA A 382 4.36 -19.27 16.14
C ALA A 382 5.27 -19.17 17.38
N THR A 383 5.66 -20.31 17.95
CA THR A 383 6.42 -20.40 19.21
C THR A 383 7.83 -20.95 19.03
N ALA A 384 8.26 -21.22 17.78
CA ALA A 384 9.56 -21.80 17.46
C ALA A 384 10.75 -20.89 17.83
N PHE A 385 10.51 -19.59 17.98
CA PHE A 385 11.47 -18.54 18.31
C PHE A 385 10.97 -17.74 19.51
#